data_AF-A0A496VJI3-F1
#
_entry.id   AF-A0A496VJI3-F1
#
_cell.length_a   1.000
_cell.length_b   1.000
_cell.length_c   1.000
_cell.angle_alpha   90.00
_cell.angle_beta   90.00
_cell.angle_gamma   90.00
#
_symmetry.space_group_name_H-M   'P 1'
#
loop_
_entity.id
_entity.type
_entity.pdbx_description
1 polymer ?
#
loop_
_entity_poly.entity_id
_entity_poly.type
_entity_poly.pdbx_seq_one_letter_code
_entity_poly.pdbx_strand_id
1 'polypeptide(L)'
;MQFIQSRFFIFLFSIHFIVSCQLTPTKPAYFEFDEGIRQLGNGLLTELIERSESDLMVTVINPFLDSDSGQVLQASFDIEVLLINEAHKQFQSINISRMSSKNLRKAQYIINGVIKYQGNNSTLAKKLYQVSASIVDLKTQAIVTNSTVWIASVHLNYQPMPSYKDNPMYVKSKRLKFISKTLESPIGTQIDAGYYNFTETNAQLVTAQSAYDSGNYQLAYNLFKQLIQQPAGQMIETYGGLYAASFKLGHSREAERYFTQMIIIGVENGNIPIKLLFKSNLTKYLEIPELQQQYALWLRQMTLYFKNHPQYCFNIIGHTSRSGEADYNKNLSKQRANTIQEQMRKIFQDIIYRSKTIGKGHTETIVGTVPDSFENAIDRRVEFKIVDCDGSDDFSIQVN
;
A
#
# COMPACT_ATOMS: atom_id res chain seq x y z
N MET A 1 -2.76 -41.36 -86.69
CA MET A 1 -1.32 -41.02 -86.63
C MET A 1 -1.23 -39.54 -86.29
N GLN A 2 -0.65 -39.25 -85.11
CA GLN A 2 -0.35 -37.96 -84.47
C GLN A 2 -0.76 -36.65 -85.16
N PHE A 3 -1.40 -35.75 -84.40
CA PHE A 3 -0.85 -34.40 -84.19
C PHE A 3 -1.28 -33.86 -82.81
N ILE A 4 -0.27 -33.47 -82.03
CA ILE A 4 -0.32 -32.98 -80.66
C ILE A 4 -0.69 -31.50 -80.69
N GLN A 5 -1.75 -31.09 -79.99
CA GLN A 5 -2.01 -29.68 -79.68
C GLN A 5 -1.59 -29.38 -78.24
N SER A 6 -0.53 -28.58 -78.12
CA SER A 6 -0.02 -28.00 -76.88
C SER A 6 -1.01 -26.94 -76.37
N ARG A 7 -1.51 -27.10 -75.14
CA ARG A 7 -2.26 -26.06 -74.41
C ARG A 7 -1.36 -25.49 -73.32
N PHE A 8 -0.92 -24.25 -73.53
CA PHE A 8 -0.28 -23.43 -72.50
C PHE A 8 -1.32 -23.03 -71.44
N PHE A 9 -1.13 -23.47 -70.20
CA PHE A 9 -1.84 -22.96 -69.04
C PHE A 9 -1.06 -21.78 -68.45
N ILE A 10 -1.65 -20.58 -68.52
CA ILE A 10 -1.15 -19.39 -67.82
C ILE A 10 -1.78 -19.40 -66.42
N PHE A 11 -0.98 -19.73 -65.40
CA PHE A 11 -1.38 -19.59 -63.99
C PHE A 11 -1.23 -18.11 -63.58
N LEU A 12 -2.36 -17.41 -63.41
CA LEU A 12 -2.41 -16.10 -62.78
C LEU A 12 -2.28 -16.27 -61.25
N PHE A 13 -1.09 -15.97 -60.72
CA PHE A 13 -0.85 -15.82 -59.27
C PHE A 13 -1.59 -14.58 -58.77
N SER A 14 -2.70 -14.78 -58.05
CA SER A 14 -3.43 -13.72 -57.36
C SER A 14 -2.79 -13.48 -55.99
N ILE A 15 -1.93 -12.46 -55.91
CA ILE A 15 -1.33 -11.98 -54.66
C ILE A 15 -2.44 -11.41 -53.77
N HIS A 16 -2.86 -12.18 -52.76
CA HIS A 16 -3.70 -11.67 -51.68
C HIS A 16 -2.82 -10.88 -50.72
N PHE A 17 -2.91 -9.55 -50.77
CA PHE A 17 -2.40 -8.69 -49.71
C PHE A 17 -3.22 -8.94 -48.45
N ILE A 18 -2.67 -9.70 -47.51
CA ILE A 18 -3.15 -9.74 -46.13
C ILE A 18 -2.82 -8.36 -45.55
N VAL A 19 -3.81 -7.47 -45.53
CA VAL A 19 -3.74 -6.21 -44.78
C VAL A 19 -3.75 -6.59 -43.31
N SER A 20 -2.56 -6.75 -42.74
CA SER A 20 -2.37 -6.87 -41.30
C SER A 20 -2.75 -5.53 -40.68
N CYS A 21 -3.98 -5.44 -40.17
CA CYS A 21 -4.44 -4.29 -39.42
C CYS A 21 -3.66 -4.27 -38.10
N GLN A 22 -2.54 -3.54 -38.06
CA GLN A 22 -1.89 -3.21 -36.79
C GLN A 22 -2.89 -2.36 -36.00
N LEU A 23 -3.56 -2.98 -35.02
CA LEU A 23 -4.31 -2.27 -33.99
C LEU A 23 -3.34 -1.31 -33.33
N THR A 24 -3.42 -0.04 -33.68
CA THR A 24 -2.77 1.02 -32.92
C THR A 24 -3.33 0.92 -31.50
N PRO A 25 -2.49 0.79 -30.45
CA PRO A 25 -2.98 0.75 -29.09
C PRO A 25 -3.79 2.02 -28.86
N THR A 26 -5.11 1.88 -28.72
CA THR A 26 -5.99 2.98 -28.39
C THR A 26 -5.54 3.52 -27.05
N LYS A 27 -5.29 4.84 -26.96
CA LYS A 27 -4.98 5.47 -25.68
C LYS A 27 -6.12 5.14 -24.71
N PRO A 28 -5.81 4.72 -23.46
CA PRO A 28 -6.85 4.41 -22.49
C PRO A 28 -7.77 5.62 -22.32
N ALA A 29 -9.08 5.38 -22.31
CA ALA A 29 -10.05 6.42 -21.99
C ALA A 29 -9.86 6.83 -20.51
N TYR A 30 -9.79 8.13 -20.26
CA TYR A 30 -9.68 8.68 -18.91
C TYR A 30 -11.04 9.19 -18.46
N PHE A 31 -11.42 8.86 -17.23
CA PHE A 31 -12.67 9.28 -16.61
C PHE A 31 -12.41 10.30 -15.48
N GLU A 32 -13.40 11.13 -15.19
CA GLU A 32 -13.47 11.80 -13.89
C GLU A 32 -13.69 10.76 -12.79
N PHE A 33 -13.35 11.09 -11.53
CA PHE A 33 -13.30 10.11 -10.43
C PHE A 33 -14.59 9.30 -10.29
N ASP A 34 -15.73 9.94 -10.03
CA ASP A 34 -17.01 9.26 -9.82
C ASP A 34 -17.43 8.40 -11.01
N GLU A 35 -17.20 8.89 -12.23
CA GLU A 35 -17.54 8.14 -13.44
C GLU A 35 -16.63 6.92 -13.61
N GLY A 36 -15.33 7.08 -13.36
CA GLY A 36 -14.39 5.97 -13.38
C GLY A 36 -14.78 4.88 -12.39
N ILE A 37 -15.18 5.24 -11.16
CA ILE A 37 -15.60 4.25 -10.16
C ILE A 37 -16.91 3.57 -10.53
N ARG A 38 -17.86 4.28 -11.16
CA ARG A 38 -19.07 3.64 -11.73
C ARG A 38 -18.73 2.65 -12.84
N GLN A 39 -17.84 3.03 -13.77
CA GLN A 39 -17.39 2.12 -14.83
C GLN A 39 -16.65 0.91 -14.27
N LEU A 40 -15.82 1.10 -13.23
CA LEU A 40 -15.16 0.02 -12.51
C LEU A 40 -16.19 -0.96 -11.93
N GLY A 41 -17.17 -0.44 -11.19
CA GLY A 41 -18.26 -1.22 -10.61
C GLY A 41 -19.07 -1.97 -11.65
N ASN A 42 -19.46 -1.29 -12.74
CA ASN A 42 -20.21 -1.91 -13.83
C ASN A 42 -19.46 -3.08 -14.46
N GLY A 43 -18.16 -2.93 -14.72
CA GLY A 43 -17.33 -4.01 -15.25
C GLY A 43 -17.23 -5.21 -14.30
N LEU A 44 -17.00 -4.95 -13.00
CA LEU A 44 -16.87 -6.01 -12.01
C LEU A 44 -18.17 -6.77 -11.75
N LEU A 45 -19.27 -6.04 -11.58
CA LEU A 45 -20.53 -6.56 -11.06
C LEU A 45 -21.40 -7.18 -12.15
N THR A 46 -21.36 -6.64 -13.38
CA THR A 46 -22.06 -7.25 -14.53
C THR A 46 -21.48 -8.62 -14.83
N GLU A 47 -20.15 -8.73 -14.96
CA GLU A 47 -19.50 -10.02 -15.19
C GLU A 47 -19.72 -11.00 -14.03
N LEU A 48 -19.86 -10.51 -12.79
CA LEU A 48 -20.14 -11.37 -11.65
C LEU A 48 -21.52 -12.03 -11.79
N ILE A 49 -22.54 -11.26 -12.18
CA ILE A 49 -23.90 -11.77 -12.41
C ILE A 49 -23.89 -12.82 -13.54
N GLU A 50 -23.20 -12.53 -14.65
CA GLU A 50 -23.13 -13.43 -15.80
C GLU A 50 -22.44 -14.77 -15.47
N ARG A 51 -21.52 -14.77 -14.51
CA ARG A 51 -20.73 -15.94 -14.10
C ARG A 51 -21.28 -16.66 -12.87
N SER A 52 -22.19 -16.04 -12.13
CA SER A 52 -22.76 -16.64 -10.92
C SER A 52 -24.01 -17.43 -11.24
N GLU A 53 -24.14 -18.60 -10.61
CA GLU A 53 -25.37 -19.40 -10.62
C GLU A 53 -26.31 -19.01 -9.46
N SER A 54 -25.94 -18.04 -8.61
CA SER A 54 -26.70 -17.65 -7.43
C SER A 54 -27.63 -16.47 -7.72
N ASP A 55 -28.89 -16.58 -7.32
CA ASP A 55 -29.89 -15.50 -7.43
C ASP A 55 -29.54 -14.27 -6.55
N LEU A 56 -28.80 -14.49 -5.47
CA LEU A 56 -28.32 -13.43 -4.58
C LEU A 56 -26.85 -13.67 -4.23
N MET A 57 -26.01 -12.69 -4.56
CA MET A 57 -24.57 -12.70 -4.32
C MET A 57 -24.22 -11.80 -3.13
N VAL A 58 -23.72 -12.40 -2.04
CA VAL A 58 -23.24 -11.64 -0.88
C VAL A 58 -21.77 -11.31 -1.06
N THR A 59 -21.46 -10.03 -1.21
CA THR A 59 -20.12 -9.54 -1.58
C THR A 59 -19.60 -8.58 -0.53
N VAL A 60 -18.33 -8.74 -0.14
CA VAL A 60 -17.65 -7.78 0.73
C VAL A 60 -16.54 -7.04 0.01
N ILE A 61 -16.36 -5.74 0.29
CA ILE A 61 -15.24 -4.97 -0.22
C ILE A 61 -14.12 -4.96 0.83
N ASN A 62 -12.99 -5.56 0.48
CA ASN A 62 -11.73 -5.35 1.20
C ASN A 62 -11.24 -3.92 0.90
N PRO A 63 -10.90 -3.11 1.92
CA PRO A 63 -10.53 -1.73 1.68
C PRO A 63 -9.39 -1.58 0.67
N PHE A 64 -9.63 -0.74 -0.35
CA PHE A 64 -8.67 -0.49 -1.41
C PHE A 64 -7.36 0.04 -0.83
N LEU A 65 -6.25 -0.42 -1.39
CA LEU A 65 -4.92 0.03 -0.99
C LEU A 65 -4.31 0.93 -2.04
N ASP A 66 -3.62 1.97 -1.61
CA ASP A 66 -2.66 2.63 -2.49
C ASP A 66 -1.53 1.64 -2.84
N SER A 67 -1.15 1.53 -4.11
CA SER A 67 -0.19 0.51 -4.57
C SER A 67 1.23 0.81 -4.10
N ASP A 68 1.54 2.08 -3.89
CA ASP A 68 2.90 2.52 -3.57
C ASP A 68 3.13 2.47 -2.07
N SER A 69 2.14 2.91 -1.29
CA SER A 69 2.16 2.93 0.17
C SER A 69 1.56 1.64 0.81
N GLY A 70 0.59 0.98 0.19
CA GLY A 70 -0.19 -0.07 0.87
C GLY A 70 -1.02 0.45 2.04
N GLN A 71 -1.25 1.77 2.11
CA GLN A 71 -2.16 2.38 3.08
C GLN A 71 -3.58 2.44 2.53
N VAL A 72 -4.55 2.46 3.45
CA VAL A 72 -5.93 2.87 3.11
C VAL A 72 -5.97 4.39 3.19
N LEU A 73 -6.42 5.02 2.11
CA LEU A 73 -6.53 6.47 1.97
C LEU A 73 -7.99 6.91 2.10
N GLN A 74 -8.23 8.21 2.21
CA GLN A 74 -9.59 8.76 2.06
C GLN A 74 -10.17 8.39 0.69
N ALA A 75 -9.38 8.47 -0.38
CA ALA A 75 -9.80 8.02 -1.71
C ALA A 75 -10.22 6.53 -1.74
N SER A 76 -9.60 5.66 -0.93
CA SER A 76 -10.03 4.26 -0.81
C SER A 76 -11.45 4.17 -0.24
N PHE A 77 -11.74 4.94 0.81
CA PHE A 77 -13.07 4.98 1.42
C PHE A 77 -14.11 5.56 0.44
N ASP A 78 -13.77 6.61 -0.29
CA ASP A 78 -14.65 7.24 -1.27
C ASP A 78 -15.01 6.25 -2.41
N ILE A 79 -14.05 5.45 -2.88
CA ILE A 79 -14.28 4.36 -3.85
C ILE A 79 -15.29 3.35 -3.29
N GLU A 80 -15.10 2.89 -2.05
CA GLU A 80 -16.00 1.91 -1.44
C GLU A 80 -17.43 2.42 -1.32
N VAL A 81 -17.61 3.67 -0.87
CA VAL A 81 -18.93 4.30 -0.76
C VAL A 81 -19.61 4.39 -2.13
N LEU A 82 -18.88 4.82 -3.16
CA LEU A 82 -19.41 4.91 -4.52
C LEU A 82 -19.78 3.54 -5.08
N LEU A 83 -18.92 2.53 -4.93
CA LEU A 83 -19.21 1.15 -5.38
C LEU A 83 -20.44 0.55 -4.69
N ILE A 84 -20.58 0.76 -3.37
CA ILE A 84 -21.75 0.27 -2.62
C ILE A 84 -23.02 0.95 -3.09
N ASN A 85 -22.99 2.28 -3.25
CA ASN A 85 -24.14 3.04 -3.72
C ASN A 85 -24.55 2.63 -5.14
N GLU A 86 -23.58 2.42 -6.03
CA GLU A 86 -23.84 2.01 -7.41
C GLU A 86 -24.42 0.59 -7.47
N ALA A 87 -23.87 -0.34 -6.69
CA ALA A 87 -24.41 -1.69 -6.55
C ALA A 87 -25.86 -1.70 -6.08
N HIS A 88 -26.20 -0.95 -5.02
CA HIS A 88 -27.58 -0.88 -4.53
C HIS A 88 -28.55 -0.25 -5.54
N LYS A 89 -28.04 0.64 -6.40
CA LYS A 89 -28.85 1.31 -7.44
C LYS A 89 -29.11 0.40 -8.64
N GLN A 90 -28.08 -0.26 -9.15
CA GLN A 90 -28.14 -0.96 -10.45
C GLN A 90 -28.13 -2.51 -10.35
N PHE A 91 -27.64 -3.07 -9.25
CA PHE A 91 -27.35 -4.50 -9.12
C PHE A 91 -28.12 -5.13 -7.95
N GLN A 92 -29.44 -5.28 -8.09
CA GLN A 92 -30.33 -5.77 -7.03
C GLN A 92 -30.03 -7.19 -6.54
N SER A 93 -29.40 -8.03 -7.39
CA SER A 93 -28.95 -9.38 -7.04
C SER A 93 -27.64 -9.41 -6.26
N ILE A 94 -27.02 -8.27 -5.98
CA ILE A 94 -25.75 -8.19 -5.24
C ILE A 94 -25.95 -7.43 -3.93
N ASN A 95 -25.82 -8.15 -2.82
CA ASN A 95 -25.75 -7.55 -1.49
C ASN A 95 -24.29 -7.23 -1.17
N ILE A 96 -23.90 -5.98 -1.36
CA ILE A 96 -22.52 -5.52 -1.17
C ILE A 96 -22.36 -4.78 0.16
N SER A 97 -21.24 -5.00 0.85
CA SER A 97 -20.91 -4.25 2.07
C SER A 97 -19.40 -4.12 2.27
N ARG A 98 -18.97 -3.18 3.12
CA ARG A 98 -17.57 -3.14 3.56
C ARG A 98 -17.22 -4.41 4.32
N MET A 99 -16.00 -4.91 4.12
CA MET A 99 -15.49 -6.05 4.87
C MET A 99 -15.43 -5.76 6.38
N SER A 100 -15.91 -6.72 7.15
CA SER A 100 -15.75 -6.83 8.59
C SER A 100 -15.77 -8.30 8.96
N SER A 101 -15.35 -8.68 10.18
CA SER A 101 -15.46 -10.07 10.64
C SER A 101 -16.91 -10.58 10.57
N LYS A 102 -17.90 -9.70 10.79
CA LYS A 102 -19.32 -10.05 10.70
C LYS A 102 -19.76 -10.30 9.25
N ASN A 103 -19.38 -9.43 8.34
CA ASN A 103 -19.84 -9.49 6.94
C ASN A 103 -19.09 -10.59 6.17
N LEU A 104 -17.79 -10.79 6.42
CA LEU A 104 -16.99 -11.82 5.76
C LEU A 104 -17.57 -13.22 5.98
N ARG A 105 -18.03 -13.54 7.20
CA ARG A 105 -18.64 -14.85 7.51
C ARG A 105 -19.87 -15.20 6.67
N LYS A 106 -20.53 -14.19 6.08
CA LYS A 106 -21.70 -14.37 5.21
C LYS A 106 -21.36 -14.19 3.73
N ALA A 107 -20.16 -13.73 3.42
CA ALA A 107 -19.76 -13.38 2.09
C ALA A 107 -19.50 -14.65 1.26
N GLN A 108 -19.97 -14.62 0.02
CA GLN A 108 -19.58 -15.55 -1.03
C GLN A 108 -18.42 -14.99 -1.84
N TYR A 109 -18.34 -13.66 -1.96
CA TYR A 109 -17.34 -12.99 -2.78
C TYR A 109 -16.62 -11.88 -2.00
N ILE A 110 -15.36 -11.63 -2.36
CA ILE A 110 -14.55 -10.51 -1.87
C ILE A 110 -14.01 -9.68 -3.03
N ILE A 111 -14.27 -8.37 -3.01
CA ILE A 111 -13.65 -7.39 -3.91
C ILE A 111 -12.33 -6.96 -3.29
N ASN A 112 -11.25 -7.07 -4.07
CA ASN A 112 -9.92 -6.58 -3.73
C ASN A 112 -9.53 -5.51 -4.73
N GLY A 113 -8.88 -4.43 -4.29
CA GLY A 113 -8.52 -3.37 -5.20
C GLY A 113 -7.34 -2.53 -4.76
N VAL A 114 -6.73 -1.87 -5.74
CA VAL A 114 -5.63 -0.93 -5.53
C VAL A 114 -5.84 0.37 -6.30
N ILE A 115 -5.25 1.44 -5.79
CA ILE A 115 -5.16 2.75 -6.44
C ILE A 115 -3.68 3.00 -6.73
N LYS A 116 -3.33 3.36 -7.96
CA LYS A 116 -1.94 3.66 -8.35
C LYS A 116 -1.84 5.04 -8.98
N TYR A 117 -0.96 5.87 -8.46
CA TYR A 117 -0.64 7.15 -9.09
C TYR A 117 0.34 6.96 -10.25
N GLN A 118 0.05 7.56 -11.40
CA GLN A 118 0.82 7.40 -12.64
C GLN A 118 1.59 8.69 -12.94
N GLY A 119 2.58 8.99 -12.09
CA GLY A 119 3.32 10.27 -12.09
C GLY A 119 4.06 10.62 -13.39
N ASN A 120 4.40 9.64 -14.23
CA ASN A 120 5.09 9.88 -15.50
C ASN A 120 4.15 10.31 -16.65
N ASN A 121 2.84 10.07 -16.51
CA ASN A 121 1.85 10.37 -17.54
C ASN A 121 0.96 11.57 -17.16
N SER A 122 1.14 12.17 -15.98
CA SER A 122 0.37 13.33 -15.55
C SER A 122 0.80 14.61 -16.26
N THR A 123 -0.18 15.41 -16.70
CA THR A 123 0.05 16.81 -17.09
C THR A 123 -0.05 17.71 -15.86
N LEU A 124 0.49 18.93 -15.91
CA LEU A 124 0.43 19.88 -14.80
C LEU A 124 -1.01 20.21 -14.33
N ALA A 125 -2.03 19.97 -15.16
CA ALA A 125 -3.43 20.30 -14.85
C ALA A 125 -4.24 19.14 -14.24
N LYS A 126 -3.91 17.87 -14.55
CA LYS A 126 -4.60 16.70 -14.00
C LYS A 126 -3.62 15.57 -13.71
N LYS A 127 -3.77 14.98 -12.53
CA LYS A 127 -3.07 13.76 -12.12
C LYS A 127 -3.80 12.55 -12.67
N LEU A 128 -3.02 11.57 -13.10
CA LEU A 128 -3.55 10.32 -13.64
C LEU A 128 -3.39 9.21 -12.61
N TYR A 129 -4.45 8.43 -12.47
CA TYR A 129 -4.53 7.31 -11.54
C TYR A 129 -5.08 6.09 -12.27
N GLN A 130 -4.62 4.93 -11.86
CA GLN A 130 -5.18 3.65 -12.26
C GLN A 130 -5.86 3.05 -11.04
N VAL A 131 -7.13 2.68 -11.16
CA VAL A 131 -7.85 1.92 -10.15
C VAL A 131 -8.14 0.56 -10.73
N SER A 132 -7.63 -0.47 -10.06
CA SER A 132 -7.78 -1.86 -10.49
C SER A 132 -8.42 -2.67 -9.36
N ALA A 133 -9.28 -3.60 -9.72
CA ALA A 133 -9.95 -4.45 -8.75
C ALA A 133 -10.29 -5.82 -9.34
N SER A 134 -10.45 -6.79 -8.45
CA SER A 134 -10.77 -8.18 -8.74
C SER A 134 -11.79 -8.71 -7.75
N ILE A 135 -12.72 -9.53 -8.23
CA ILE A 135 -13.62 -10.32 -7.37
C ILE A 135 -13.07 -11.74 -7.26
N VAL A 136 -13.01 -12.24 -6.03
CA VAL A 136 -12.65 -13.63 -5.73
C VAL A 136 -13.86 -14.31 -5.10
N ASP A 137 -14.17 -15.51 -5.57
CA ASP A 137 -15.13 -16.41 -4.94
C ASP A 137 -14.47 -17.13 -3.76
N LEU A 138 -15.03 -16.97 -2.56
CA LEU A 138 -14.48 -17.52 -1.32
C LEU A 138 -14.67 -19.04 -1.18
N LYS A 139 -15.61 -19.63 -1.92
CA LYS A 139 -15.85 -21.07 -1.93
C LYS A 139 -14.88 -21.77 -2.88
N THR A 140 -14.77 -21.28 -4.11
CA THR A 140 -13.90 -21.88 -5.13
C THR A 140 -12.47 -21.36 -5.06
N GLN A 141 -12.21 -20.29 -4.31
CA GLN A 141 -10.92 -19.59 -4.22
C GLN A 141 -10.42 -19.08 -5.58
N ALA A 142 -11.31 -18.95 -6.57
CA ALA A 142 -10.95 -18.49 -7.91
C ALA A 142 -11.22 -16.99 -8.06
N ILE A 143 -10.36 -16.33 -8.83
CA ILE A 143 -10.65 -14.99 -9.37
C ILE A 143 -11.76 -15.13 -10.40
N VAL A 144 -12.86 -14.42 -10.22
CA VAL A 144 -14.04 -14.52 -11.11
C VAL A 144 -14.17 -13.35 -12.07
N THR A 145 -13.79 -12.14 -11.65
CA THR A 145 -13.83 -10.93 -12.48
C THR A 145 -12.67 -10.01 -12.16
N ASN A 146 -12.25 -9.23 -13.15
CA ASN A 146 -11.24 -8.19 -13.03
C ASN A 146 -11.74 -6.93 -13.74
N SER A 147 -11.46 -5.75 -13.22
CA SER A 147 -11.75 -4.47 -13.89
C SER A 147 -10.67 -3.46 -13.60
N THR A 148 -10.44 -2.56 -14.54
CA THR A 148 -9.46 -1.47 -14.41
C THR A 148 -9.97 -0.24 -15.12
N VAL A 149 -9.86 0.90 -14.44
CA VAL A 149 -10.21 2.21 -14.98
C VAL A 149 -9.06 3.19 -14.80
N TRP A 150 -8.98 4.14 -15.72
CA TRP A 150 -8.02 5.23 -15.69
C TRP A 150 -8.74 6.51 -15.32
N ILE A 151 -8.31 7.16 -14.25
CA ILE A 151 -8.94 8.36 -13.69
C ILE A 151 -8.01 9.54 -13.90
N ALA A 152 -8.52 10.60 -14.50
CA ALA A 152 -7.87 11.90 -14.55
C ALA A 152 -8.57 12.83 -13.56
N SER A 153 -7.90 13.17 -12.47
CA SER A 153 -8.47 14.03 -11.43
C SER A 153 -7.52 15.18 -11.11
N VAL A 154 -8.10 16.33 -10.77
CA VAL A 154 -7.33 17.48 -10.25
C VAL A 154 -6.83 17.16 -8.83
N HIS A 155 -7.67 16.54 -8.00
CA HIS A 155 -7.34 16.11 -6.64
C HIS A 155 -8.07 14.81 -6.30
N LEU A 156 -7.31 13.73 -6.06
CA LEU A 156 -7.78 12.62 -5.24
C LEU A 156 -7.27 12.84 -3.82
N ASN A 157 -8.11 12.57 -2.83
CA ASN A 157 -7.74 12.74 -1.44
C ASN A 157 -6.82 11.60 -0.98
N TYR A 158 -5.51 11.86 -1.03
CA TYR A 158 -4.47 10.90 -0.65
C TYR A 158 -4.12 10.96 0.85
N GLN A 159 -4.95 11.59 1.69
CA GLN A 159 -4.75 11.56 3.12
C GLN A 159 -4.93 10.13 3.64
N PRO A 160 -3.95 9.56 4.38
CA PRO A 160 -4.13 8.26 5.02
C PRO A 160 -5.26 8.30 6.05
N MET A 161 -6.03 7.22 6.14
CA MET A 161 -7.03 7.06 7.20
C MET A 161 -6.38 7.16 8.59
N PRO A 162 -7.11 7.60 9.64
CA PRO A 162 -6.54 7.83 10.98
C PRO A 162 -5.71 6.67 11.53
N SER A 163 -6.13 5.41 11.36
CA SER A 163 -5.41 4.23 11.82
C SER A 163 -4.04 4.06 11.15
N TYR A 164 -3.88 4.57 9.93
CA TYR A 164 -2.60 4.60 9.21
C TYR A 164 -1.81 5.86 9.48
N LYS A 165 -2.47 7.01 9.65
CA LYS A 165 -1.84 8.29 9.97
C LYS A 165 -1.15 8.26 11.33
N ASP A 166 -1.84 7.76 12.34
CA ASP A 166 -1.36 7.76 13.74
C ASP A 166 -0.44 6.57 14.06
N ASN A 167 -0.23 5.65 13.10
CA ASN A 167 0.72 4.55 13.26
C ASN A 167 2.16 5.07 13.12
N PRO A 168 3.06 4.82 14.10
CA PRO A 168 4.46 5.26 14.07
C PRO A 168 5.26 4.79 12.86
N MET A 169 4.91 3.60 12.36
CA MET A 169 5.60 2.95 11.26
C MET A 169 4.73 2.89 10.02
N TYR A 170 5.41 2.84 8.88
CA TYR A 170 4.80 2.62 7.58
C TYR A 170 5.23 1.24 7.07
N VAL A 171 4.30 0.37 6.66
CA VAL A 171 4.66 -1.00 6.27
C VAL A 171 4.05 -1.37 4.94
N LYS A 172 4.91 -1.76 3.98
CA LYS A 172 4.49 -2.52 2.80
C LYS A 172 4.16 -3.95 3.21
N SER A 173 2.92 -4.14 3.61
CA SER A 173 2.48 -5.36 4.27
C SER A 173 2.33 -6.55 3.33
N LYS A 174 2.21 -7.74 3.92
CA LYS A 174 1.80 -8.96 3.19
C LYS A 174 0.43 -8.78 2.52
N ARG A 175 -0.46 -7.94 3.08
CA ARG A 175 -1.77 -7.63 2.49
C ARG A 175 -1.64 -7.03 1.09
N LEU A 176 -0.78 -6.02 0.92
CA LEU A 176 -0.55 -5.42 -0.39
C LEU A 176 -0.01 -6.46 -1.38
N LYS A 177 0.96 -7.29 -0.96
CA LYS A 177 1.51 -8.36 -1.82
C LYS A 177 0.44 -9.35 -2.28
N PHE A 178 -0.43 -9.79 -1.37
CA PHE A 178 -1.53 -10.71 -1.72
C PHE A 178 -2.53 -10.06 -2.69
N ILE A 179 -2.93 -8.82 -2.41
CA ILE A 179 -3.85 -8.08 -3.28
C ILE A 179 -3.22 -7.87 -4.67
N SER A 180 -2.00 -7.34 -4.76
CA SER A 180 -1.30 -7.15 -6.04
C SER A 180 -1.19 -8.45 -6.85
N LYS A 181 -0.76 -9.56 -6.22
CA LYS A 181 -0.69 -10.87 -6.89
C LYS A 181 -2.06 -11.34 -7.40
N THR A 182 -3.13 -11.07 -6.65
CA THR A 182 -4.50 -11.38 -7.07
C THR A 182 -4.88 -10.59 -8.32
N LEU A 183 -4.63 -9.28 -8.33
CA LEU A 183 -4.99 -8.41 -9.45
C LEU A 183 -4.17 -8.66 -10.72
N GLU A 184 -2.93 -9.12 -10.57
CA GLU A 184 -2.04 -9.49 -11.69
C GLU A 184 -2.37 -10.86 -12.29
N SER A 185 -3.18 -11.68 -11.60
CA SER A 185 -3.51 -13.03 -12.02
C SER A 185 -4.70 -13.07 -12.98
N PRO A 186 -4.71 -13.96 -13.99
CA PRO A 186 -5.86 -14.15 -14.89
C PRO A 186 -7.12 -14.62 -14.17
N ILE A 187 -8.29 -14.32 -14.73
CA ILE A 187 -9.57 -14.87 -14.31
C ILE A 187 -9.53 -16.41 -14.37
N GLY A 188 -10.13 -17.07 -13.38
CA GLY A 188 -10.12 -18.53 -13.19
C GLY A 188 -8.94 -19.03 -12.36
N THR A 189 -7.92 -18.20 -12.12
CA THR A 189 -6.77 -18.58 -11.30
C THR A 189 -7.17 -18.68 -9.83
N GLN A 190 -6.68 -19.73 -9.17
CA GLN A 190 -6.79 -19.91 -7.73
C GLN A 190 -5.93 -18.87 -7.00
N ILE A 191 -6.49 -18.22 -5.99
CA ILE A 191 -5.73 -17.27 -5.18
C ILE A 191 -4.65 -17.98 -4.35
N ASP A 192 -3.65 -17.21 -3.92
CA ASP A 192 -2.59 -17.71 -3.05
C ASP A 192 -3.19 -18.32 -1.76
N ALA A 193 -2.81 -19.54 -1.42
CA ALA A 193 -3.31 -20.22 -0.22
C ALA A 193 -2.99 -19.43 1.06
N GLY A 194 -1.85 -18.71 1.09
CA GLY A 194 -1.49 -17.80 2.17
C GLY A 194 -2.45 -16.62 2.28
N TYR A 195 -2.94 -16.09 1.14
CA TYR A 195 -3.96 -15.04 1.14
C TYR A 195 -5.29 -15.56 1.71
N TYR A 196 -5.75 -16.73 1.24
CA TYR A 196 -6.99 -17.33 1.74
C TYR A 196 -6.94 -17.54 3.26
N ASN A 197 -5.86 -18.17 3.75
CA ASN A 197 -5.64 -18.40 5.18
C ASN A 197 -5.54 -17.10 6.00
N PHE A 198 -5.11 -16.00 5.38
CA PHE A 198 -5.01 -14.69 6.02
C PHE A 198 -6.33 -13.89 6.00
N THR A 199 -7.34 -14.31 5.24
CA THR A 199 -8.54 -13.51 4.97
C THR A 199 -9.33 -13.18 6.25
N GLU A 200 -9.50 -14.13 7.17
CA GLU A 200 -10.19 -13.88 8.44
C GLU A 200 -9.38 -12.93 9.35
N THR A 201 -8.06 -13.12 9.44
CA THR A 201 -7.15 -12.22 10.17
C THR A 201 -7.23 -10.79 9.59
N ASN A 202 -7.28 -10.67 8.26
CA ASN A 202 -7.43 -9.38 7.59
C ASN A 202 -8.78 -8.71 7.91
N ALA A 203 -9.88 -9.47 7.91
CA ALA A 203 -11.19 -8.93 8.28
C ALA A 203 -11.24 -8.44 9.74
N GLN A 204 -10.56 -9.12 10.66
CA GLN A 204 -10.42 -8.68 12.04
C GLN A 204 -9.58 -7.40 12.14
N LEU A 205 -8.47 -7.32 11.41
CA LEU A 205 -7.65 -6.11 11.31
C LEU A 205 -8.47 -4.92 10.79
N VAL A 206 -9.20 -5.10 9.68
CA VAL A 206 -10.04 -4.05 9.09
C VAL A 206 -11.17 -3.63 10.05
N THR A 207 -11.76 -4.58 10.78
CA THR A 207 -12.78 -4.26 11.79
C THR A 207 -12.21 -3.38 12.91
N ALA A 208 -11.01 -3.68 13.40
CA ALA A 208 -10.33 -2.89 14.42
C ALA A 208 -9.91 -1.50 13.90
N GLN A 209 -9.39 -1.42 12.67
CA GLN A 209 -9.05 -0.17 11.99
C GLN A 209 -10.28 0.71 11.79
N SER A 210 -11.40 0.16 11.30
CA SER A 210 -12.64 0.91 11.13
C SER A 210 -13.21 1.44 12.46
N ALA A 211 -13.07 0.70 13.57
CA ALA A 211 -13.42 1.21 14.89
C ALA A 211 -12.53 2.40 15.29
N TYR A 212 -11.22 2.34 15.01
CA TYR A 212 -10.29 3.43 15.27
C TYR A 212 -10.61 4.66 14.43
N ASP A 213 -10.79 4.47 13.13
CA ASP A 213 -11.09 5.53 12.15
C ASP A 213 -12.40 6.25 12.47
N SER A 214 -13.36 5.55 13.09
CA SER A 214 -14.62 6.12 13.56
C SER A 214 -14.53 6.79 14.95
N GLY A 215 -13.33 6.90 15.53
CA GLY A 215 -13.10 7.50 16.85
C GLY A 215 -13.47 6.60 18.04
N ASN A 216 -13.87 5.34 17.81
CA ASN A 216 -14.16 4.40 18.89
C ASN A 216 -12.89 3.70 19.37
N TYR A 217 -12.00 4.47 20.00
CA TYR A 217 -10.66 4.03 20.39
C TYR A 217 -10.67 2.87 21.39
N GLN A 218 -11.64 2.82 22.30
CA GLN A 218 -11.76 1.72 23.27
C GLN A 218 -12.14 0.40 22.59
N LEU A 219 -13.09 0.43 21.66
CA LEU A 219 -13.44 -0.75 20.86
C LEU A 219 -12.26 -1.19 19.99
N ALA A 220 -11.60 -0.25 19.31
CA ALA A 220 -10.43 -0.54 18.49
C ALA A 220 -9.32 -1.20 19.30
N TYR A 221 -8.99 -0.64 20.47
CA TYR A 221 -8.00 -1.21 21.39
C TYR A 221 -8.34 -2.66 21.75
N ASN A 222 -9.58 -2.94 22.13
CA ASN A 222 -10.03 -4.30 22.49
C ASN A 222 -9.92 -5.26 21.30
N LEU A 223 -10.34 -4.84 20.10
CA LEU A 223 -10.28 -5.66 18.89
C LEU A 223 -8.84 -5.96 18.48
N PHE A 224 -7.93 -4.98 18.49
CA PHE A 224 -6.52 -5.25 18.21
C PHE A 224 -5.88 -6.14 19.28
N LYS A 225 -6.28 -6.00 20.56
CA LYS A 225 -5.80 -6.86 21.65
C LYS A 225 -6.20 -8.31 21.46
N GLN A 226 -7.42 -8.55 20.98
CA GLN A 226 -7.90 -9.88 20.61
C GLN A 226 -7.12 -10.43 19.41
N LEU A 227 -6.83 -9.59 18.43
CA LEU A 227 -6.11 -10.00 17.22
C LEU A 227 -4.69 -10.51 17.52
N ILE A 228 -3.93 -9.85 18.40
CA ILE A 228 -2.56 -10.30 18.75
C ILE A 228 -2.52 -11.62 19.55
N GLN A 229 -3.66 -12.15 19.99
CA GLN A 229 -3.74 -13.50 20.58
C GLN A 229 -3.53 -14.59 19.52
N GLN A 230 -3.66 -14.26 18.24
CA GLN A 230 -3.42 -15.15 17.12
C GLN A 230 -2.03 -14.88 16.54
N PRO A 231 -1.21 -15.91 16.23
CA PRO A 231 0.10 -15.71 15.61
C PRO A 231 0.05 -14.88 14.32
N ALA A 232 -0.95 -15.10 13.46
CA ALA A 232 -1.14 -14.32 12.23
C ALA A 232 -1.49 -12.84 12.48
N GLY A 233 -2.00 -12.50 13.67
CA GLY A 233 -2.35 -11.15 14.09
C GLY A 233 -1.19 -10.36 14.70
N GLN A 234 -0.05 -11.00 14.99
CA GLN A 234 1.16 -10.36 15.55
C GLN A 234 1.98 -9.67 14.45
N MET A 235 1.42 -8.60 13.89
CA MET A 235 2.00 -7.80 12.81
C MET A 235 2.11 -6.33 13.19
N ILE A 236 2.97 -5.58 12.49
CA ILE A 236 3.24 -4.16 12.78
C ILE A 236 1.96 -3.33 12.72
N GLU A 237 1.02 -3.63 11.83
CA GLU A 237 -0.25 -2.92 11.70
C GLU A 237 -1.12 -3.08 12.95
N THR A 238 -1.17 -4.29 13.53
CA THR A 238 -1.94 -4.57 14.75
C THR A 238 -1.30 -3.89 15.96
N TYR A 239 0.03 -4.01 16.11
CA TYR A 239 0.75 -3.35 17.20
C TYR A 239 0.76 -1.82 17.07
N GLY A 240 0.80 -1.30 15.85
CA GLY A 240 0.65 0.12 15.56
C GLY A 240 -0.76 0.63 15.88
N GLY A 241 -1.79 -0.16 15.61
CA GLY A 241 -3.16 0.12 16.06
C GLY A 241 -3.30 0.13 17.59
N LEU A 242 -2.66 -0.82 18.28
CA LEU A 242 -2.61 -0.86 19.75
C LEU A 242 -1.85 0.32 20.33
N TYR A 243 -0.70 0.70 19.75
CA TYR A 243 0.04 1.89 20.12
C TYR A 243 -0.85 3.13 19.99
N ALA A 244 -1.45 3.33 18.82
CA ALA A 244 -2.25 4.51 18.51
C ALA A 244 -3.47 4.61 19.43
N ALA A 245 -4.21 3.51 19.61
CA ALA A 245 -5.35 3.47 20.52
C ALA A 245 -4.94 3.68 21.98
N SER A 246 -3.83 3.09 22.43
CA SER A 246 -3.30 3.31 23.78
C SER A 246 -2.93 4.77 24.01
N PHE A 247 -2.33 5.42 23.01
CA PHE A 247 -1.99 6.84 23.07
C PHE A 247 -3.25 7.70 23.18
N LYS A 248 -4.28 7.47 22.35
CA LYS A 248 -5.57 8.18 22.40
C LYS A 248 -6.33 7.98 23.72
N LEU A 249 -6.13 6.84 24.38
CA LEU A 249 -6.74 6.52 25.67
C LEU A 249 -5.90 6.97 26.88
N GLY A 250 -4.71 7.55 26.66
CA GLY A 250 -3.81 7.98 27.75
C GLY A 250 -3.05 6.83 28.42
N HIS A 251 -3.04 5.62 27.85
CA HIS A 251 -2.35 4.44 28.35
C HIS A 251 -0.86 4.45 27.90
N SER A 252 -0.06 5.39 28.44
CA SER A 252 1.31 5.61 27.96
C SER A 252 2.23 4.40 28.10
N ARG A 253 2.12 3.62 29.20
CA ARG A 253 2.98 2.44 29.42
C ARG A 253 2.68 1.34 28.41
N GLU A 254 1.41 1.12 28.11
CA GLU A 254 0.95 0.18 27.09
C GLU A 254 1.41 0.62 25.69
N ALA A 255 1.26 1.91 25.37
CA ALA A 255 1.74 2.46 24.11
C ALA A 255 3.24 2.18 23.91
N GLU A 256 4.07 2.47 24.92
CA GLU A 256 5.50 2.15 24.88
C GLU A 256 5.77 0.67 24.63
N ARG A 257 5.09 -0.22 25.35
CA ARG A 257 5.25 -1.68 25.17
C ARG A 257 4.89 -2.13 23.76
N TYR A 258 3.80 -1.63 23.19
CA TYR A 258 3.38 -1.98 21.83
C TYR A 258 4.33 -1.41 20.77
N PHE A 259 4.87 -0.21 20.98
CA PHE A 259 5.91 0.32 20.11
C PHE A 259 7.19 -0.53 20.15
N THR A 260 7.60 -1.03 21.32
CA THR A 260 8.71 -1.99 21.43
C THR A 260 8.45 -3.27 20.63
N GLN A 261 7.22 -3.80 20.60
CA GLN A 261 6.88 -4.96 19.76
C GLN A 261 7.03 -4.64 18.26
N MET A 262 6.69 -3.43 17.83
CA MET A 262 6.93 -3.00 16.45
C MET A 262 8.42 -2.94 16.11
N ILE A 263 9.28 -2.49 17.05
CA ILE A 263 10.74 -2.50 16.88
C ILE A 263 11.23 -3.95 16.70
N ILE A 264 10.80 -4.88 17.55
CA ILE A 264 11.19 -6.29 17.48
C ILE A 264 10.87 -6.86 16.08
N ILE A 265 9.63 -6.70 15.62
CA ILE A 265 9.20 -7.19 14.31
C ILE A 265 9.96 -6.47 13.17
N GLY A 266 10.23 -5.18 13.31
CA GLY A 266 11.00 -4.42 12.32
C GLY A 266 12.45 -4.92 12.21
N VAL A 267 13.08 -5.26 13.34
CA VAL A 267 14.43 -5.83 13.39
C VAL A 267 14.45 -7.22 12.76
N GLU A 268 13.48 -8.08 13.08
CA GLU A 268 13.34 -9.41 12.48
C GLU A 268 13.14 -9.34 10.95
N ASN A 269 12.43 -8.31 10.46
CA ASN A 269 12.24 -8.06 9.04
C ASN A 269 13.39 -7.28 8.38
N GLY A 270 14.43 -6.91 9.14
CA GLY A 270 15.59 -6.16 8.65
C GLY A 270 15.34 -4.68 8.35
N ASN A 271 14.17 -4.12 8.66
CA ASN A 271 13.85 -2.73 8.40
C ASN A 271 12.83 -2.16 9.41
N ILE A 272 13.13 -0.98 9.95
CA ILE A 272 12.25 -0.22 10.84
C ILE A 272 11.95 1.15 10.20
N PRO A 273 10.86 1.27 9.42
CA PRO A 273 10.48 2.51 8.75
C PRO A 273 9.65 3.42 9.67
N ILE A 274 10.29 4.37 10.35
CA ILE A 274 9.63 5.28 11.30
C ILE A 274 9.24 6.60 10.61
N LYS A 275 8.02 7.08 10.88
CA LYS A 275 7.50 8.35 10.37
C LYS A 275 8.02 9.54 11.19
N LEU A 276 9.25 9.95 10.95
CA LEU A 276 9.82 11.17 11.54
C LEU A 276 9.71 12.36 10.57
N LEU A 277 8.74 13.23 10.79
CA LEU A 277 8.45 14.36 9.91
C LEU A 277 9.30 15.60 10.23
N PHE A 278 10.09 16.01 9.24
CA PHE A 278 10.92 17.21 9.29
C PHE A 278 10.25 18.39 8.59
N LYS A 279 10.57 19.61 9.05
CA LYS A 279 10.25 20.85 8.33
C LYS A 279 10.94 20.85 6.96
N SER A 280 10.27 21.42 5.95
CA SER A 280 10.84 21.55 4.61
C SER A 280 12.17 22.30 4.68
N ASN A 281 13.16 21.82 3.91
CA ASN A 281 14.54 22.34 3.85
C ASN A 281 15.31 22.42 5.19
N LEU A 282 14.82 21.78 6.26
CA LEU A 282 15.44 21.83 7.59
C LEU A 282 15.68 20.43 8.18
N THR A 283 16.60 20.36 9.15
CA THR A 283 16.87 19.19 9.99
C THR A 283 16.03 19.16 11.27
N LYS A 284 15.14 20.14 11.46
CA LYS A 284 14.22 20.22 12.60
C LYS A 284 12.92 19.49 12.30
N TYR A 285 12.33 18.86 13.31
CA TYR A 285 10.98 18.29 13.20
C TYR A 285 9.92 19.37 12.97
N LEU A 286 8.77 18.95 12.44
CA LEU A 286 7.56 19.78 12.50
C LEU A 286 7.27 20.19 13.96
N GLU A 287 6.83 21.43 14.15
CA GLU A 287 6.49 22.00 15.47
C GLU A 287 5.06 21.62 15.86
N ILE A 288 4.85 20.32 16.07
CA ILE A 288 3.61 19.75 16.56
C ILE A 288 3.94 19.10 17.91
N PRO A 289 3.58 19.72 19.06
CA PRO A 289 4.06 19.28 20.37
C PRO A 289 3.76 17.80 20.70
N GLU A 290 2.54 17.34 20.44
CA GLU A 290 2.13 15.93 20.63
C GLU A 290 3.02 14.97 19.82
N LEU A 291 3.32 15.34 18.57
CA LEU A 291 4.13 14.54 17.67
C LEU A 291 5.61 14.52 18.09
N GLN A 292 6.14 15.64 18.57
CA GLN A 292 7.50 15.71 19.11
C GLN A 292 7.66 14.87 20.39
N GLN A 293 6.64 14.83 21.24
CA GLN A 293 6.63 13.94 22.41
C GLN A 293 6.68 12.47 21.98
N GLN A 294 5.91 12.09 20.96
CA GLN A 294 5.94 10.73 20.40
C GLN A 294 7.31 10.41 19.79
N TYR A 295 7.91 11.33 19.04
CA TYR A 295 9.25 11.14 18.46
C TYR A 295 10.33 10.92 19.53
N ALA A 296 10.30 11.69 20.61
CA ALA A 296 11.22 11.50 21.73
C ALA A 296 11.07 10.12 22.38
N LEU A 297 9.83 9.66 22.56
CA LEU A 297 9.52 8.31 23.05
C LEU A 297 10.04 7.23 22.09
N TRP A 298 9.78 7.37 20.80
CA TRP A 298 10.17 6.38 19.80
C TRP A 298 11.69 6.24 19.70
N LEU A 299 12.41 7.36 19.60
CA LEU A 299 13.86 7.36 19.57
C LEU A 299 14.45 6.77 20.86
N ARG A 300 13.92 7.14 22.03
CA ARG A 300 14.35 6.56 23.31
C ARG A 300 14.17 5.05 23.34
N GLN A 301 12.99 4.55 22.98
CA GLN A 301 12.70 3.11 23.00
C GLN A 301 13.58 2.33 22.02
N MET A 302 13.79 2.86 20.82
CA MET A 302 14.68 2.26 19.83
C MET A 302 16.15 2.29 20.28
N THR A 303 16.64 3.39 20.88
CA THR A 303 17.99 3.45 21.41
C THR A 303 18.20 2.45 22.54
N LEU A 304 17.25 2.33 23.47
CA LEU A 304 17.30 1.35 24.55
C LEU A 304 17.27 -0.09 24.02
N TYR A 305 16.46 -0.36 22.99
CA TYR A 305 16.43 -1.66 22.33
C TYR A 305 17.82 -2.03 21.79
N PHE A 306 18.43 -1.17 20.97
CA PHE A 306 19.75 -1.45 20.39
C PHE A 306 20.86 -1.51 21.44
N LYS A 307 20.80 -0.68 22.49
CA LYS A 307 21.72 -0.77 23.63
C LYS A 307 21.72 -2.16 24.26
N ASN A 308 20.54 -2.77 24.41
CA ASN A 308 20.38 -4.08 25.05
C ASN A 308 20.57 -5.27 24.10
N HIS A 309 20.67 -5.03 22.80
CA HIS A 309 20.87 -6.07 21.78
C HIS A 309 22.14 -5.75 20.96
N PRO A 310 23.34 -5.96 21.52
CA PRO A 310 24.62 -5.56 20.92
C PRO A 310 24.91 -6.21 19.57
N GLN A 311 24.27 -7.33 19.24
CA GLN A 311 24.47 -8.07 18.00
C GLN A 311 23.96 -7.35 16.74
N TYR A 312 23.08 -6.35 16.87
CA TYR A 312 22.51 -5.66 15.71
C TYR A 312 23.27 -4.37 15.37
N CYS A 313 23.61 -4.19 14.11
CA CYS A 313 24.02 -2.90 13.57
C CYS A 313 22.99 -2.42 12.55
N PHE A 314 22.96 -1.12 12.26
CA PHE A 314 21.94 -0.58 11.38
C PHE A 314 22.35 0.70 10.65
N ASN A 315 21.80 0.89 9.46
CA ASN A 315 21.89 2.14 8.73
C ASN A 315 20.68 3.02 9.05
N ILE A 316 20.91 4.29 9.38
CA ILE A 316 19.89 5.34 9.49
C ILE A 316 19.81 6.02 8.13
N ILE A 317 18.72 5.79 7.41
CA ILE A 317 18.54 6.23 6.03
C ILE A 317 17.50 7.35 6.01
N GLY A 318 17.92 8.55 5.62
CA GLY A 318 17.03 9.68 5.41
C GLY A 318 16.50 9.74 3.99
N HIS A 319 15.25 10.19 3.85
CA HIS A 319 14.56 10.41 2.57
C HIS A 319 14.00 11.83 2.46
N THR A 320 13.82 12.32 1.25
CA THR A 320 13.14 13.59 0.94
C THR A 320 12.07 13.39 -0.13
N SER A 321 11.12 14.31 -0.22
CA SER A 321 10.23 14.38 -1.38
C SER A 321 11.00 14.75 -2.66
N ARG A 322 10.35 14.56 -3.81
CA ARG A 322 10.90 14.84 -5.15
C ARG A 322 11.21 16.31 -5.47
N SER A 323 10.76 17.26 -4.64
CA SER A 323 11.06 18.68 -4.84
C SER A 323 12.51 19.03 -4.55
N GLY A 324 13.10 19.87 -5.40
CA GLY A 324 14.46 20.42 -5.22
C GLY A 324 15.56 19.59 -5.89
N GLU A 325 16.75 20.19 -5.96
CA GLU A 325 17.93 19.60 -6.59
C GLU A 325 18.33 18.25 -5.95
N ALA A 326 18.74 17.29 -6.78
CA ALA A 326 19.03 15.92 -6.34
C ALA A 326 20.17 15.86 -5.31
N ASP A 327 21.27 16.57 -5.56
CA ASP A 327 22.41 16.61 -4.64
C ASP A 327 22.07 17.32 -3.33
N TYR A 328 21.28 18.39 -3.39
CA TYR A 328 20.78 19.08 -2.21
C TYR A 328 19.92 18.13 -1.35
N ASN A 329 18.99 17.42 -1.97
CA ASN A 329 18.12 16.45 -1.32
C ASN A 329 18.89 15.29 -0.68
N LYS A 330 19.92 14.78 -1.36
CA LYS A 330 20.81 13.74 -0.84
C LYS A 330 21.58 14.23 0.40
N ASN A 331 22.09 15.45 0.38
CA ASN A 331 22.78 16.05 1.52
C ASN A 331 21.82 16.34 2.69
N LEU A 332 20.65 16.92 2.42
CA LEU A 332 19.64 17.23 3.45
C LEU A 332 19.14 15.96 4.15
N SER A 333 18.81 14.91 3.39
CA SER A 333 18.41 13.62 3.97
C SER A 333 19.51 13.01 4.84
N LYS A 334 20.78 13.08 4.42
CA LYS A 334 21.91 12.62 5.24
C LYS A 334 22.02 13.43 6.55
N GLN A 335 21.90 14.75 6.49
CA GLN A 335 21.94 15.60 7.69
C GLN A 335 20.79 15.29 8.67
N ARG A 336 19.60 14.98 8.16
CA ARG A 336 18.48 14.51 8.98
C ARG A 336 18.81 13.17 9.65
N ALA A 337 19.38 12.21 8.92
CA ALA A 337 19.84 10.94 9.50
C ALA A 337 20.91 11.16 10.59
N ASN A 338 21.88 12.05 10.37
CA ASN A 338 22.87 12.44 11.40
C ASN A 338 22.19 13.02 12.65
N THR A 339 21.19 13.88 12.45
CA THR A 339 20.44 14.50 13.55
C THR A 339 19.72 13.45 14.41
N ILE A 340 19.24 12.36 13.80
CA ILE A 340 18.70 11.21 14.52
C ILE A 340 19.78 10.48 15.30
N GLN A 341 20.90 10.14 14.66
CA GLN A 341 22.02 9.44 15.31
C GLN A 341 22.52 10.20 16.54
N GLU A 342 22.68 11.52 16.41
CA GLU A 342 23.11 12.40 17.50
C GLU A 342 22.10 12.46 18.65
N GLN A 343 20.80 12.39 18.38
CA GLN A 343 19.80 12.28 19.43
C GLN A 343 19.88 10.94 20.17
N MET A 344 20.07 9.83 19.44
CA MET A 344 20.27 8.51 20.03
C MET A 344 21.57 8.45 20.86
N ARG A 345 22.64 9.11 20.40
CA ARG A 345 23.95 9.18 21.08
C ARG A 345 23.86 9.76 22.49
N LYS A 346 22.92 10.68 22.73
CA LYS A 346 22.67 11.26 24.07
C LYS A 346 22.19 10.22 25.09
N ILE A 347 21.60 9.12 24.64
CA ILE A 347 21.08 8.04 25.49
C ILE A 347 22.07 6.85 25.53
N PHE A 348 22.71 6.55 24.40
CA PHE A 348 23.71 5.49 24.29
C PHE A 348 24.86 5.93 23.38
N GLN A 349 26.02 6.23 23.97
CA GLN A 349 27.16 6.82 23.27
C GLN A 349 27.68 5.91 22.15
N ASP A 350 27.76 4.60 22.38
CA ASP A 350 28.34 3.65 21.40
C ASP A 350 27.43 3.39 20.19
N ILE A 351 26.24 3.99 20.13
CA ILE A 351 25.36 3.89 18.96
C ILE A 351 26.07 4.36 17.68
N ILE A 352 27.04 5.29 17.79
CA ILE A 352 27.82 5.79 16.66
C ILE A 352 28.72 4.74 16.02
N TYR A 353 29.17 3.75 16.79
CA TYR A 353 30.00 2.65 16.29
C TYR A 353 29.16 1.52 15.70
N ARG A 354 27.85 1.54 15.97
CA ARG A 354 26.89 0.50 15.59
C ARG A 354 25.86 0.97 14.57
N SER A 355 26.02 2.21 14.10
CA SER A 355 25.16 2.76 13.06
C SER A 355 25.90 3.66 12.08
N LYS A 356 25.42 3.67 10.84
CA LYS A 356 25.89 4.60 9.81
C LYS A 356 24.72 5.42 9.28
N THR A 357 24.99 6.63 8.82
CA THR A 357 23.97 7.58 8.34
C THR A 357 24.07 7.74 6.82
N ILE A 358 22.95 7.52 6.13
CA ILE A 358 22.86 7.54 4.67
C ILE A 358 21.78 8.53 4.24
N GLY A 359 22.05 9.34 3.23
CA GLY A 359 21.05 10.17 2.56
C GLY A 359 20.70 9.62 1.19
N LYS A 360 19.42 9.33 0.95
CA LYS A 360 18.91 8.87 -0.35
C LYS A 360 18.24 9.97 -1.16
N GLY A 361 18.00 11.14 -0.55
CA GLY A 361 17.23 12.21 -1.18
C GLY A 361 15.87 11.66 -1.62
N HIS A 362 15.48 11.93 -2.87
CA HIS A 362 14.21 11.49 -3.43
C HIS A 362 14.30 10.22 -4.30
N THR A 363 15.45 9.54 -4.33
CA THR A 363 15.64 8.38 -5.22
C THR A 363 14.72 7.20 -4.86
N GLU A 364 14.24 7.16 -3.62
CA GLU A 364 13.32 6.15 -3.09
C GLU A 364 12.01 6.82 -2.60
N THR A 365 11.52 7.79 -3.38
CA THR A 365 10.18 8.39 -3.22
C THR A 365 9.12 7.30 -3.33
N ILE A 366 8.16 7.26 -2.39
CA ILE A 366 7.11 6.25 -2.37
C ILE A 366 5.88 6.76 -3.11
N VAL A 367 5.28 7.88 -2.69
CA VAL A 367 4.00 8.34 -3.26
C VAL A 367 4.20 9.43 -4.32
N GLY A 368 4.98 10.47 -4.02
CA GLY A 368 5.41 11.47 -5.02
C GLY A 368 4.30 12.36 -5.62
N THR A 369 3.05 12.26 -5.15
CA THR A 369 1.88 13.03 -5.65
C THR A 369 1.91 14.53 -5.34
N VAL A 370 2.11 14.95 -4.08
CA VAL A 370 2.20 16.37 -3.65
C VAL A 370 3.42 16.54 -2.75
N PRO A 371 4.50 17.19 -3.21
CA PRO A 371 5.68 17.40 -2.39
C PRO A 371 5.37 18.17 -1.10
N ASP A 372 6.10 17.84 -0.03
CA ASP A 372 6.02 18.52 1.28
C ASP A 372 4.63 18.58 1.96
N SER A 373 3.63 17.87 1.46
CA SER A 373 2.29 17.76 2.06
C SER A 373 2.23 16.75 3.22
N PHE A 374 1.11 16.75 3.96
CA PHE A 374 0.77 15.69 4.91
C PHE A 374 0.45 14.35 4.21
N GLU A 375 -0.07 14.40 2.98
CA GLU A 375 -0.37 13.20 2.15
C GLU A 375 0.91 12.42 1.84
N ASN A 376 2.00 13.16 1.58
CA ASN A 376 3.31 12.60 1.27
C ASN A 376 4.26 12.63 2.46
N ALA A 377 3.73 12.63 3.69
CA ALA A 377 4.53 12.52 4.91
C ALA A 377 5.49 11.31 4.86
N ILE A 378 5.06 10.23 4.21
CA ILE A 378 5.84 9.02 3.97
C ILE A 378 7.11 9.23 3.09
N ASP A 379 7.13 10.23 2.21
CA ASP A 379 8.31 10.52 1.38
C ASP A 379 9.41 11.25 2.18
N ARG A 380 9.08 11.77 3.36
CA ARG A 380 10.01 12.46 4.27
C ARG A 380 10.24 11.66 5.54
N ARG A 381 10.60 10.39 5.36
CA ARG A 381 10.78 9.39 6.43
C ARG A 381 12.24 9.16 6.79
N VAL A 382 12.44 8.44 7.90
CA VAL A 382 13.73 7.84 8.27
C VAL A 382 13.52 6.34 8.43
N GLU A 383 14.38 5.56 7.78
CA GLU A 383 14.37 4.10 7.88
C GLU A 383 15.61 3.64 8.63
N PHE A 384 15.45 2.60 9.45
CA PHE A 384 16.56 1.93 10.11
C PHE A 384 16.69 0.54 9.50
N LYS A 385 17.66 0.37 8.61
CA LYS A 385 17.92 -0.89 7.92
C LYS A 385 18.93 -1.69 8.73
N ILE A 386 18.57 -2.90 9.15
CA ILE A 386 19.48 -3.78 9.91
C ILE A 386 20.56 -4.30 8.96
N VAL A 387 21.80 -4.31 9.45
CA VAL A 387 22.99 -4.77 8.73
C VAL A 387 23.92 -5.52 9.67
N ASP A 388 24.86 -6.26 9.10
CA ASP A 388 25.91 -6.92 9.87
C ASP A 388 26.87 -5.89 10.49
N CYS A 389 27.35 -6.20 11.70
CA CYS A 389 28.24 -5.29 12.44
C CYS A 389 29.67 -5.22 11.88
N ASP A 390 30.06 -6.17 11.03
CA ASP A 390 31.42 -6.27 10.48
C ASP A 390 31.64 -5.39 9.24
N GLY A 391 30.63 -4.58 8.86
CA GLY A 391 30.80 -3.48 7.91
C GLY A 391 30.92 -3.86 6.44
N SER A 392 30.58 -5.09 6.04
CA SER A 392 30.73 -5.63 4.68
C SER A 392 29.67 -5.22 3.65
N ASP A 393 28.70 -4.37 4.00
CA ASP A 393 27.76 -3.82 3.02
C ASP A 393 28.36 -2.58 2.32
N ASP A 394 29.29 -2.84 1.40
CA ASP A 394 29.70 -1.89 0.38
C ASP A 394 28.56 -1.74 -0.65
N PHE A 395 27.80 -0.65 -0.55
CA PHE A 395 26.76 -0.30 -1.52
C PHE A 395 27.39 0.31 -2.78
N SER A 396 28.10 -0.51 -3.55
CA SER A 396 28.34 -0.24 -4.97
C SER A 396 27.24 -0.91 -5.80
N ILE A 397 26.32 -0.08 -6.30
CA ILE A 397 25.65 -0.18 -7.60
C ILE A 397 25.39 -1.62 -8.10
N GLN A 398 24.16 -2.11 -7.96
CA GLN A 398 23.57 -3.06 -8.91
C GLN A 398 22.45 -2.32 -9.63
N VAL A 399 22.83 -1.68 -10.73
CA VAL A 399 21.95 -1.43 -11.86
C VAL A 399 21.75 -2.79 -12.52
N ASN A 400 20.50 -3.22 -12.57
CA ASN A 400 19.93 -3.95 -13.70
C ASN A 400 18.47 -3.54 -13.82
#